data_AF-A0A2N3D5E1-F1
#
_entry.id   AF-A0A2N3D5E1-F1
#
_cell.length_a   1.000
_cell.length_b   1.000
_cell.length_c   1.000
_cell.angle_alpha   90.00
_cell.angle_beta   90.00
_cell.angle_gamma   90.00
#
_symmetry.space_group_name_H-M   'P 1'
#
loop_
_entity.id
_entity.type
_entity.pdbx_description
1 polymer ?
#
loop_
_entity_poly.entity_id
_entity_poly.type
_entity_poly.pdbx_seq_one_letter_code
_entity_poly.pdbx_strand_id
1 'polypeptide(L)'
;MAAVDHVLLLWRSEIDLNALVSFAADNGRAKPGEFSRPVLAALRMATEPMPVIDIARYVAVVRGEVKEPMPICRKRVRKALDRLRARGLVAPVADEKRALWEIVR
;
A
#
# COMPACT_ATOMS: atom_id res chain seq x y z
N MET A 1 6.39 -15.15 23.10
CA MET A 1 7.37 -14.65 22.11
C MET A 1 7.16 -15.43 20.81
N ALA A 2 6.34 -14.91 19.89
CA ALA A 2 6.09 -15.55 18.58
C ALA A 2 5.75 -14.46 17.54
N ALA A 3 6.58 -13.41 17.46
CA ALA A 3 6.32 -12.22 16.66
C ALA A 3 7.25 -12.08 15.44
N VAL A 4 7.96 -13.13 15.04
CA VAL A 4 9.06 -13.02 14.05
C VAL A 4 8.77 -13.70 12.70
N ASP A 5 7.74 -14.53 12.56
CA ASP A 5 7.56 -15.34 11.32
C ASP A 5 6.61 -14.77 10.25
N HIS A 6 6.21 -13.49 10.34
CA HIS A 6 5.32 -12.87 9.34
C HIS A 6 6.05 -12.15 8.20
N VAL A 7 7.35 -11.91 8.35
CA VAL A 7 8.16 -11.15 7.38
C VAL A 7 8.67 -12.04 6.24
N LEU A 8 8.79 -13.35 6.46
CA LEU A 8 9.30 -14.32 5.47
C LEU A 8 8.30 -14.68 4.35
N LEU A 9 7.03 -14.27 4.46
CA LEU A 9 6.00 -14.58 3.44
C LEU A 9 5.92 -13.56 2.30
N LEU A 10 6.60 -12.41 2.40
CA LEU A 10 6.62 -11.37 1.35
C LEU A 10 7.75 -11.55 0.33
N TRP A 11 8.70 -12.45 0.58
CA TRP A 11 9.91 -12.65 -0.25
C TRP A 11 9.92 -13.96 -1.05
N ARG A 12 8.84 -14.74 -1.03
CA ARG A 12 8.61 -15.78 -2.04
C ARG A 12 7.86 -15.17 -3.22
N SER A 13 8.31 -15.48 -4.43
CA SER A 13 7.89 -14.96 -5.74
C SER A 13 6.41 -15.15 -6.12
N GLU A 14 5.55 -15.39 -5.15
CA GLU A 14 4.11 -15.49 -5.31
C GLU A 14 3.51 -14.61 -4.22
N ILE A 15 3.20 -13.35 -4.54
CA ILE A 15 2.27 -12.57 -3.72
C ILE A 15 0.97 -13.34 -3.79
N ASP A 16 0.72 -14.18 -2.78
CA ASP A 16 -0.56 -14.85 -2.64
C ASP A 16 -1.58 -13.80 -2.23
N LEU A 17 -2.14 -13.15 -3.25
CA LEU A 17 -3.18 -12.12 -3.14
C LEU A 17 -4.37 -12.62 -2.32
N ASN A 18 -4.59 -13.94 -2.22
CA ASN A 18 -5.67 -14.52 -1.40
C ASN A 18 -5.42 -14.37 0.10
N ALA A 19 -4.16 -14.38 0.55
CA ALA A 19 -3.82 -14.15 1.96
C ALA A 19 -4.14 -12.70 2.39
N LEU A 20 -4.13 -11.75 1.45
CA LEU A 20 -4.48 -10.34 1.68
C LEU A 20 -6.00 -10.11 1.78
N VAL A 21 -6.82 -10.97 1.16
CA VAL A 21 -8.29 -10.87 1.17
C VAL A 21 -8.86 -11.18 2.55
N SER A 22 -8.26 -12.13 3.30
CA SER A 22 -8.73 -12.49 4.64
C SER A 22 -8.64 -11.35 5.66
N PHE A 23 -7.72 -10.40 5.48
CA PHE A 23 -7.61 -9.20 6.33
C PHE A 23 -8.57 -8.06 5.95
N ALA A 24 -9.12 -8.07 4.73
CA ALA A 24 -10.08 -7.06 4.28
C ALA A 24 -11.44 -7.20 4.97
N ALA A 25 -11.72 -8.37 5.57
CA ALA A 25 -13.00 -8.68 6.20
C ALA A 25 -13.31 -7.84 7.45
N ASP A 26 -12.30 -7.23 8.10
CA ASP A 26 -12.48 -6.56 9.39
C ASP A 26 -12.39 -5.02 9.33
N ASN A 27 -12.24 -4.44 8.12
CA ASN A 27 -12.13 -3.00 7.97
C ASN A 27 -13.50 -2.38 7.69
N GLY A 28 -14.18 -1.98 8.78
CA GLY A 28 -15.44 -1.23 8.75
C GLY A 28 -15.44 -0.14 7.67
N ARG A 29 -16.45 -0.21 6.79
CA ARG A 29 -16.82 0.74 5.72
C ARG A 29 -15.86 1.93 5.60
N ALA A 30 -14.72 1.73 4.92
CA ALA A 30 -13.86 2.85 4.53
C ALA A 30 -14.71 3.81 3.69
N LYS A 31 -14.93 5.03 4.18
CA LYS A 31 -15.71 6.04 3.45
C LYS A 31 -15.13 6.17 2.03
N PRO A 32 -15.97 6.26 0.99
CA PRO A 32 -15.50 6.49 -0.37
C PRO A 32 -14.56 7.70 -0.42
N GLY A 33 -13.28 7.48 -0.74
CA GLY A 33 -12.29 8.55 -0.90
C GLY A 33 -11.08 8.56 0.05
N GLU A 34 -11.06 7.76 1.12
CA GLU A 34 -9.90 7.70 2.03
C GLU A 34 -8.84 6.68 1.59
N PHE A 35 -8.03 7.05 0.59
CA PHE A 35 -6.86 6.26 0.17
C PHE A 35 -5.69 6.31 1.17
N SER A 36 -5.66 7.30 2.06
CA SER A 36 -4.52 7.53 2.95
C SER A 36 -4.28 6.41 3.96
N ARG A 37 -5.34 5.81 4.53
CA ARG A 37 -5.23 4.70 5.50
C ARG A 37 -4.65 3.43 4.86
N PRO A 38 -5.19 2.91 3.73
CA PRO A 38 -4.63 1.72 3.10
C PRO A 38 -3.26 1.98 2.46
N VAL A 39 -2.96 3.22 2.02
CA VAL A 39 -1.60 3.60 1.58
C VAL A 39 -0.59 3.52 2.74
N LEU A 40 -0.93 4.05 3.92
CA LEU A 40 -0.07 3.95 5.09
C LEU A 40 0.09 2.50 5.55
N ALA A 41 -0.97 1.69 5.49
CA ALA A 41 -0.89 0.27 5.81
C ALA A 41 0.10 -0.46 4.86
N ALA A 42 0.00 -0.22 3.55
CA ALA A 42 0.93 -0.76 2.57
C ALA A 42 2.39 -0.41 2.89
N LEU A 43 2.66 0.86 3.19
CA LEU A 43 4.02 1.34 3.49
C LEU A 43 4.54 0.87 4.85
N ARG A 44 3.68 0.69 5.86
CA ARG A 44 4.08 0.14 7.18
C ARG A 44 4.49 -1.32 7.10
N MET A 45 3.84 -2.07 6.20
CA MET A 45 4.17 -3.47 5.95
C MET A 45 5.40 -3.64 5.05
N ALA A 46 5.80 -2.58 4.34
CA ALA A 46 6.96 -2.60 3.46
C ALA A 46 8.26 -2.60 4.30
N THR A 47 9.14 -3.56 4.03
CA THR A 47 10.52 -3.53 4.56
C THR A 47 11.43 -2.64 3.72
N GLU A 48 11.02 -2.31 2.50
CA GLU A 48 11.74 -1.50 1.53
C GLU A 48 10.83 -0.43 0.90
N PRO A 49 11.39 0.65 0.34
CA PRO A 49 10.61 1.66 -0.38
C PRO A 49 9.78 1.05 -1.52
N MET A 50 8.47 1.32 -1.52
CA MET A 50 7.51 0.65 -2.41
C MET A 50 7.14 1.54 -3.62
N PRO A 51 7.06 0.97 -4.85
CA PRO A 51 6.60 1.73 -6.00
C PRO A 51 5.08 1.96 -5.97
N VAL A 52 4.64 3.07 -6.57
CA VAL A 52 3.22 3.48 -6.62
C VAL A 52 2.29 2.39 -7.19
N ILE A 53 2.77 1.56 -8.12
CA ILE A 53 1.95 0.49 -8.71
C ILE A 53 1.60 -0.61 -7.69
N ASP A 54 2.53 -1.00 -6.85
CA ASP A 54 2.30 -2.09 -5.89
C ASP A 54 1.47 -1.58 -4.71
N ILE A 55 1.68 -0.32 -4.30
CA ILE A 55 0.76 0.38 -3.38
C ILE A 55 -0.66 0.39 -3.98
N ALA A 56 -0.83 0.74 -5.25
CA ALA A 56 -2.15 0.78 -5.89
C ALA A 56 -2.82 -0.60 -6.00
N ARG A 57 -2.05 -1.67 -6.24
CA ARG A 57 -2.56 -3.04 -6.22
C ARG A 57 -3.04 -3.42 -4.84
N TYR A 58 -2.24 -3.18 -3.81
CA TYR A 58 -2.62 -3.43 -2.43
C TYR A 58 -3.91 -2.67 -2.06
N VAL A 59 -3.97 -1.37 -2.36
CA VAL A 59 -5.16 -0.57 -2.07
C VAL A 59 -6.40 -1.07 -2.82
N ALA A 60 -6.27 -1.47 -4.09
CA ALA A 60 -7.39 -2.02 -4.85
C ALA A 60 -7.93 -3.32 -4.25
N VAL A 61 -7.03 -4.22 -3.80
CA VAL A 61 -7.39 -5.48 -3.14
C VAL A 61 -8.09 -5.21 -1.80
N VAL A 62 -7.47 -4.40 -0.93
CA VAL A 62 -8.01 -4.10 0.42
C VAL A 62 -9.35 -3.37 0.36
N ARG A 63 -9.58 -2.55 -0.66
CA ARG A 63 -10.85 -1.83 -0.83
C ARG A 63 -11.92 -2.64 -1.59
N GLY A 64 -11.60 -3.84 -2.07
CA GLY A 64 -12.49 -4.62 -2.93
C GLY A 64 -12.78 -3.97 -4.29
N GLU A 65 -11.97 -2.99 -4.70
CA GLU A 65 -12.13 -2.22 -5.94
C GLU A 65 -11.41 -2.90 -7.13
N VAL A 66 -11.53 -4.23 -7.24
CA VAL A 66 -10.88 -5.04 -8.28
C VAL A 66 -11.33 -4.64 -9.69
N LYS A 67 -12.50 -3.99 -9.80
CA LYS A 67 -13.07 -3.48 -11.06
C LYS A 67 -12.62 -2.06 -11.44
N GLU A 68 -11.96 -1.32 -10.54
CA GLU A 68 -11.48 0.03 -10.87
C GLU A 68 -10.27 -0.05 -11.81
N PRO A 69 -10.24 0.72 -12.92
CA PRO A 69 -9.08 0.75 -13.79
C PRO A 69 -7.80 1.13 -13.03
N MET A 70 -6.76 0.29 -13.14
CA MET A 70 -5.48 0.48 -12.45
C MET A 70 -4.87 1.89 -12.64
N PRO A 71 -4.96 2.56 -13.82
CA PRO A 71 -4.51 3.94 -13.97
C PRO A 71 -5.23 4.94 -13.05
N ILE A 72 -6.52 4.74 -12.78
CA ILE A 72 -7.33 5.59 -11.90
C ILE A 72 -6.90 5.36 -10.44
N CYS A 73 -6.78 4.09 -10.03
CA CYS A 73 -6.29 3.75 -8.69
C CYS A 73 -4.89 4.34 -8.43
N ARG A 74 -3.95 4.21 -9.38
CA ARG A 74 -2.62 4.84 -9.29
C ARG A 74 -2.70 6.36 -9.12
N LYS A 75 -3.58 7.05 -9.86
CA LYS A 75 -3.77 8.50 -9.75
C LYS A 75 -4.27 8.90 -8.36
N ARG A 76 -5.18 8.12 -7.78
CA ARG A 76 -5.72 8.35 -6.43
C ARG A 76 -4.69 8.06 -5.34
N VAL A 77 -3.93 6.99 -5.47
CA VAL A 77 -2.79 6.67 -4.58
C VAL A 77 -1.75 7.77 -4.62
N ARG A 78 -1.38 8.27 -5.81
CA ARG A 78 -0.43 9.39 -5.91
C ARG A 78 -0.92 10.63 -5.16
N LYS A 79 -2.19 11.02 -5.34
CA LYS A 79 -2.79 12.12 -4.56
C LYS A 79 -2.76 11.85 -3.05
N ALA A 80 -2.95 10.61 -2.61
CA ALA A 80 -2.88 10.25 -1.20
C ALA A 80 -1.44 10.35 -0.66
N LEU A 81 -0.46 9.87 -1.42
CA LEU A 81 0.97 10.01 -1.10
C LEU A 81 1.39 11.47 -1.01
N ASP A 82 0.95 12.33 -1.93
CA ASP A 82 1.24 13.76 -1.90
C ASP A 82 0.68 14.42 -0.62
N ARG A 83 -0.55 14.08 -0.21
CA ARG A 83 -1.14 14.57 1.05
C ARG A 83 -0.39 14.06 2.28
N LEU A 84 0.01 12.80 2.28
CA LEU A 84 0.76 12.19 3.38
C LEU A 84 2.16 12.80 3.48
N ARG A 85 2.79 13.10 2.35
CA ARG A 85 4.08 13.81 2.27
C ARG A 85 3.97 15.22 2.81
N ALA A 86 2.93 15.96 2.45
CA ALA A 86 2.68 17.30 2.99
C ALA A 86 2.49 17.30 4.52
N ARG A 87 2.12 16.15 5.11
CA ARG A 87 2.01 15.95 6.56
C ARG A 87 3.30 15.40 7.20
N GLY A 88 4.36 15.20 6.41
CA GLY A 88 5.63 14.63 6.89
C GLY A 88 5.57 13.14 7.25
N LEU A 89 4.56 12.39 6.78
CA LEU A 89 4.38 10.98 7.14
C LEU A 89 5.08 10.01 6.17
N VAL A 90 5.28 10.42 4.92
CA VAL A 90 5.89 9.60 3.88
C VAL A 90 6.82 10.44 3.03
N ALA A 91 7.86 9.83 2.47
CA ALA A 91 8.81 10.49 1.60
C ALA A 91 9.06 9.68 0.33
N PRO A 92 9.32 10.33 -0.81
CA PRO A 92 9.85 9.65 -1.97
C PRO A 92 11.32 9.31 -1.73
N VAL A 93 11.70 8.08 -2.07
CA VAL A 93 13.11 7.66 -2.14
C VAL A 93 13.55 7.80 -3.58
N ALA A 94 14.67 8.49 -3.79
CA ALA A 94 15.24 8.68 -5.11
C ALA A 94 15.76 7.33 -5.64
N ASP A 95 15.08 6.79 -6.65
CA ASP A 95 15.55 5.68 -7.47
C ASP A 95 15.54 6.16 -8.93
N GLU A 96 16.60 5.83 -9.68
CA GLU A 96 16.92 6.37 -11.00
C GLU A 96 15.84 6.11 -12.05
N LYS A 97 14.93 5.15 -11.79
CA LYS A 97 13.91 4.72 -12.75
C LYS A 97 12.48 4.78 -12.20
N ARG A 98 12.28 4.90 -10.89
CA ARG A 98 10.95 4.79 -10.27
C ARG A 98 10.83 5.69 -9.04
N ALA A 99 9.68 6.34 -8.88
CA ALA A 99 9.34 6.99 -7.62
C ALA A 99 8.93 5.92 -6.60
N LEU A 100 9.87 5.53 -5.75
CA LEU A 100 9.64 4.68 -4.59
C LEU A 100 9.20 5.54 -3.40
N TRP A 101 8.41 4.95 -2.51
CA TRP A 101 7.84 5.66 -1.36
C TRP A 101 8.05 4.86 -0.08
N GLU A 102 8.37 5.56 1.00
CA GLU A 102 8.53 4.98 2.33
C GLU A 102 7.87 5.85 3.40
N ILE A 103 7.77 5.32 4.61
CA ILE A 103 7.34 6.08 5.79
C ILE A 103 8.53 6.84 6.36
N VAL A 104 8.31 8.11 6.66
CA VAL A 104 9.26 8.92 7.43
C VAL A 104 9.19 8.43 8.89
N ARG A 105 10.31 7.93 9.41
CA ARG A 105 10.46 7.51 10.81
C ARG A 105 11.05 8.63 11.64
#